data_AF-A0A7S2YEL1-F1
#
_entry.id   AF-A0A7S2YEL1-F1
#
_cell.length_a   1.000
_cell.length_b   1.000
_cell.length_c   1.000
_cell.angle_alpha   90.00
_cell.angle_beta   90.00
_cell.angle_gamma   90.00
#
_symmetry.space_group_name_H-M   'P 1'
#
loop_
_entity.id
_entity.type
_entity.pdbx_description
1 polymer ?
#
loop_
_entity_poly.entity_id
_entity_poly.type
_entity_poly.pdbx_seq_one_letter_code
_entity_poly.pdbx_strand_id
1 'polypeptide(L)'
;PPKEWSIVLKDGPMPKRKNKPRKIEIESISGYITLSQFKIGDHVTMINGKKIGPSYNAERATDLMHGSYEEDGFLNVAVGNETGADSLVHATIIKPRPDMTYDEMGIIVWYWGVLCFKEIKEDSIFANSILRETDHIISVNDISADKMKPENFARVLNELPLEITIVVRRAKQRWFGGFN
;
A
#
# COMPACT_ATOMS: atom_id res chain seq x y z
N PRO A 1 -3.15 -27.73 8.69
CA PRO A 1 -3.31 -26.48 9.47
C PRO A 1 -3.04 -25.26 8.57
N PRO A 2 -3.93 -24.24 8.53
CA PRO A 2 -3.61 -23.02 7.82
C PRO A 2 -2.32 -22.46 8.41
N LYS A 3 -1.37 -22.07 7.54
CA LYS A 3 -0.07 -21.55 7.99
C LYS A 3 -0.34 -20.26 8.76
N GLU A 4 -0.16 -20.32 10.07
CA GLU A 4 -0.34 -19.21 10.99
C GLU A 4 0.53 -18.04 10.53
N TRP A 5 -0.02 -16.83 10.54
CA TRP A 5 0.76 -15.64 10.27
C TRP A 5 1.73 -15.43 11.44
N SER A 6 2.93 -14.93 11.20
CA SER A 6 3.87 -14.65 12.29
C SER A 6 4.74 -13.44 11.96
N ILE A 7 4.67 -12.44 12.84
CA ILE A 7 5.57 -11.29 12.89
C ILE A 7 6.18 -11.29 14.29
N VAL A 8 7.50 -11.37 14.37
CA VAL A 8 8.23 -11.19 15.62
C VAL A 8 8.70 -9.75 15.69
N LEU A 9 8.40 -9.08 16.80
CA LEU A 9 8.79 -7.70 17.06
C LEU A 9 9.93 -7.64 18.06
N LYS A 10 10.79 -6.64 17.91
CA LYS A 10 11.81 -6.28 18.90
C LYS A 10 11.76 -4.79 19.19
N ASP A 11 12.20 -4.42 20.38
CA ASP A 11 12.40 -3.01 20.68
C ASP A 11 13.67 -2.51 19.96
N GLY A 12 13.52 -1.49 19.11
CA GLY A 12 14.63 -0.84 18.42
C GLY A 12 15.64 -0.18 19.39
N PRO A 13 16.78 0.32 18.88
CA PRO A 13 17.80 0.93 19.72
C PRO A 13 17.29 2.15 20.48
N MET A 14 17.89 2.43 21.64
CA MET A 14 17.56 3.61 22.43
C MET A 14 17.86 4.88 21.59
N PRO A 15 16.88 5.79 21.41
CA PRO A 15 17.06 6.93 20.53
C PRO A 15 18.12 7.89 21.08
N LYS A 16 19.02 8.38 20.21
CA LYS A 16 20.06 9.36 20.57
C LYS A 16 19.51 10.66 21.17
N ARG A 17 18.24 10.99 20.92
CA ARG A 17 17.54 12.15 21.48
C ARG A 17 16.58 11.68 22.57
N LYS A 18 16.74 12.21 23.79
CA LYS A 18 15.96 11.85 24.99
C LYS A 18 14.43 11.93 24.81
N ASN A 19 13.94 12.74 23.86
CA ASN A 19 12.51 12.97 23.65
C ASN A 19 11.91 12.19 22.46
N LYS A 20 12.71 11.37 21.76
CA LYS A 20 12.15 10.52 20.69
C LYS A 20 11.67 9.21 21.32
N PRO A 21 10.48 8.70 20.96
CA PRO A 21 10.05 7.39 21.39
C PRO A 21 10.93 6.30 20.81
N ARG A 22 11.08 5.21 21.57
CA ARG A 22 11.71 3.98 21.06
C ARG A 22 10.82 3.42 19.95
N LYS A 23 11.42 3.03 18.84
CA LYS A 23 10.70 2.38 17.73
C LYS A 23 10.57 0.89 18.04
N ILE A 24 9.46 0.28 17.67
CA ILE A 24 9.30 -1.17 17.68
C ILE A 24 9.55 -1.63 16.25
N GLU A 25 10.44 -2.59 16.06
CA GLU A 25 10.92 -3.04 14.75
C GLU A 25 10.54 -4.49 14.49
N ILE A 26 10.32 -4.83 13.21
CA ILE A 26 10.16 -6.20 12.77
C ILE A 26 11.51 -6.91 12.87
N GLU A 27 11.57 -7.97 13.67
CA GLU A 27 12.73 -8.84 13.81
C GLU A 27 12.70 -9.98 12.79
N SER A 28 11.54 -10.63 12.62
CA SER A 28 11.36 -11.67 11.62
C SER A 28 9.91 -11.78 11.17
N ILE A 29 9.70 -12.33 9.98
CA ILE A 29 8.39 -12.61 9.40
C ILE A 29 8.35 -14.05 8.88
N SER A 30 7.22 -14.72 9.06
CA SER A 30 6.96 -16.05 8.52
C SER A 30 5.47 -16.26 8.23
N GLY A 31 5.14 -17.39 7.59
CA GLY A 31 3.77 -17.68 7.18
C GLY A 31 3.31 -16.80 6.01
N TYR A 32 2.00 -16.50 5.93
CA TYR A 32 1.43 -15.70 4.83
C TYR A 32 1.97 -14.27 4.74
N ILE A 33 2.54 -13.75 5.84
CA ILE A 33 3.09 -12.40 5.89
C ILE A 33 4.36 -12.26 5.05
N THR A 34 5.02 -13.35 4.66
CA THR A 34 6.17 -13.29 3.73
C THR A 34 5.81 -12.77 2.34
N LEU A 35 4.51 -12.76 1.98
CA LEU A 35 4.02 -12.16 0.74
C LEU A 35 3.85 -10.64 0.84
N SER A 36 3.92 -10.08 2.05
CA SER A 36 3.89 -8.64 2.28
C SER A 36 5.22 -7.99 1.90
N GLN A 37 5.23 -6.65 1.84
CA GLN A 37 6.46 -5.88 1.62
C GLN A 37 7.26 -5.60 2.89
N PHE A 38 6.86 -6.18 4.03
CA PHE A 38 7.57 -5.95 5.27
C PHE A 38 9.01 -6.43 5.17
N LYS A 39 9.92 -5.60 5.65
CA LYS A 39 11.34 -5.91 5.76
C LYS A 39 11.72 -5.98 7.23
N ILE A 40 12.67 -6.86 7.52
CA ILE A 40 13.34 -6.87 8.83
C ILE A 40 13.93 -5.47 9.06
N GLY A 41 13.62 -4.88 10.22
CA GLY A 41 14.00 -3.51 10.59
C GLY A 41 12.96 -2.43 10.27
N ASP A 42 11.87 -2.75 9.54
CA ASP A 42 10.73 -1.83 9.44
C ASP A 42 10.13 -1.61 10.84
N HIS A 43 9.78 -0.37 11.19
CA HIS A 43 9.18 -0.02 12.47
C HIS A 43 7.66 0.01 12.40
N VAL A 44 6.99 -0.62 13.36
CA VAL A 44 5.53 -0.64 13.45
C VAL A 44 5.03 0.76 13.86
N THR A 45 4.07 1.28 13.10
CA THR A 45 3.47 2.61 13.32
C THR A 45 2.01 2.52 13.75
N MET A 46 1.29 1.47 13.33
CA MET A 46 -0.13 1.28 13.60
C MET A 46 -0.49 -0.20 13.58
N ILE A 47 -1.43 -0.61 14.44
CA ILE A 47 -2.04 -1.94 14.47
C ILE A 47 -3.56 -1.76 14.55
N ASN A 48 -4.32 -2.32 13.59
CA ASN A 48 -5.78 -2.16 13.44
C ASN A 48 -6.27 -0.72 13.66
N GLY A 49 -5.62 0.27 13.02
CA GLY A 49 -5.99 1.69 13.16
C GLY A 49 -5.46 2.37 14.42
N LYS A 50 -4.99 1.63 15.42
CA LYS A 50 -4.42 2.17 16.67
C LYS A 50 -2.96 2.53 16.46
N LYS A 51 -2.64 3.82 16.61
CA LYS A 51 -1.27 4.33 16.47
C LYS A 51 -0.39 3.83 17.61
N ILE A 52 0.77 3.28 17.27
CA ILE A 52 1.75 2.81 18.26
C ILE A 52 2.50 4.01 18.82
N GLY A 53 2.17 4.32 20.08
CA GLY A 53 2.71 5.45 20.83
C GLY A 53 3.98 5.10 21.62
N PRO A 54 4.59 6.11 22.29
CA PRO A 54 5.82 5.94 23.08
C PRO A 54 5.76 4.90 24.20
N SER A 55 4.57 4.55 24.67
CA SER A 55 4.33 3.64 25.79
C SER A 55 4.29 2.16 25.40
N TYR A 56 4.37 1.86 24.11
CA TYR A 56 4.41 0.50 23.60
C TYR A 56 5.85 -0.02 23.58
N ASN A 57 6.03 -1.25 24.04
CA ASN A 57 7.19 -2.09 23.77
C ASN A 57 6.77 -3.23 22.83
N ALA A 58 7.74 -4.00 22.36
CA ALA A 58 7.51 -5.12 21.45
C ALA A 58 6.44 -6.10 21.98
N GLU A 59 6.52 -6.48 23.26
CA GLU A 59 5.55 -7.38 23.91
C GLU A 59 4.12 -6.84 23.82
N ARG A 60 3.87 -5.60 24.27
CA ARG A 60 2.52 -4.99 24.19
C ARG A 60 2.00 -4.83 22.77
N ALA A 61 2.90 -4.59 21.81
CA ALA A 61 2.51 -4.51 20.40
C ALA A 61 2.16 -5.89 19.86
N THR A 62 2.90 -6.94 20.23
CA THR A 62 2.59 -8.33 19.90
C THR A 62 1.27 -8.76 20.52
N ASP A 63 1.03 -8.47 21.80
CA ASP A 63 -0.25 -8.74 22.47
C ASP A 63 -1.41 -8.05 21.76
N LEU A 64 -1.21 -6.79 21.33
CA LEU A 64 -2.22 -6.05 20.57
C LEU A 64 -2.48 -6.69 19.20
N MET A 65 -1.46 -7.22 18.52
CA MET A 65 -1.64 -7.91 17.23
C MET A 65 -2.42 -9.22 17.39
N HIS A 66 -2.08 -10.02 18.41
CA HIS A 66 -2.82 -11.25 18.71
C HIS A 66 -4.26 -10.95 19.12
N GLY A 67 -4.47 -10.03 20.05
CA GLY A 67 -5.80 -9.61 20.47
C GLY A 67 -6.63 -9.09 19.31
N SER A 68 -6.07 -8.25 18.43
CA SER A 68 -6.77 -7.80 17.22
C SER A 68 -7.13 -8.93 16.28
N TYR A 69 -6.27 -9.92 16.07
CA TYR A 69 -6.59 -11.07 15.23
C TYR A 69 -7.68 -11.95 15.85
N GLU A 70 -7.60 -12.22 17.14
CA GLU A 70 -8.54 -13.08 17.87
C GLU A 70 -9.92 -12.42 18.07
N GLU A 71 -9.95 -11.13 18.40
CA GLU A 71 -11.18 -10.38 18.68
C GLU A 71 -11.84 -9.85 17.41
N ASP A 72 -11.05 -9.21 16.52
CA ASP A 72 -11.60 -8.56 15.32
C ASP A 72 -11.68 -9.52 14.12
N GLY A 73 -11.00 -10.68 14.19
CA GLY A 73 -10.92 -11.65 13.10
C GLY A 73 -9.98 -11.25 11.96
N PHE A 74 -9.27 -10.12 12.09
CA PHE A 74 -8.31 -9.64 11.09
C PHE A 74 -7.17 -8.85 11.73
N LEU A 75 -6.05 -8.79 11.02
CA LEU A 75 -4.85 -8.07 11.45
C LEU A 75 -4.36 -7.13 10.33
N ASN A 76 -4.33 -5.84 10.62
CA ASN A 76 -3.80 -4.78 9.78
C ASN A 76 -2.64 -4.10 10.51
N VAL A 77 -1.43 -4.21 9.94
CA VAL A 77 -0.22 -3.62 10.49
C VAL A 77 0.32 -2.60 9.50
N ALA A 78 0.52 -1.36 9.94
CA ALA A 78 1.21 -0.35 9.15
C ALA A 78 2.64 -0.16 9.69
N VAL A 79 3.63 -0.31 8.81
CA VAL A 79 5.04 -0.10 9.15
C VAL A 79 5.61 1.13 8.45
N GLY A 80 6.65 1.71 9.02
CA GLY A 80 7.50 2.69 8.39
C GLY A 80 8.94 2.21 8.37
N ASN A 81 9.79 2.82 7.56
CA ASN A 81 11.24 2.58 7.60
C ASN A 81 12.01 3.87 7.40
N GLU A 82 13.30 3.82 7.69
CA GLU A 82 14.18 4.99 7.64
C GLU A 82 14.42 5.50 6.22
N THR A 83 14.25 4.62 5.23
CA THR A 83 14.27 4.97 3.81
C THR A 83 13.03 5.71 3.35
N GLY A 84 11.98 5.81 4.17
CA GLY A 84 10.71 6.43 3.77
C GLY A 84 10.04 5.67 2.63
N ALA A 85 10.14 4.34 2.66
CA ALA A 85 9.74 3.46 1.57
C ALA A 85 8.34 3.76 1.09
N ASP A 86 8.23 3.74 -0.22
CA ASP A 86 6.98 3.86 -0.92
C ASP A 86 5.99 2.83 -0.38
N SER A 87 4.74 3.23 -0.22
CA SER A 87 3.66 2.32 0.15
C SER A 87 3.20 1.59 -1.09
N LEU A 88 3.08 0.25 -1.03
CA LEU A 88 2.26 -0.45 -2.01
C LEU A 88 0.79 -0.29 -1.63
N VAL A 89 -0.02 0.07 -2.61
CA VAL A 89 -1.45 0.26 -2.49
C VAL A 89 -2.10 -0.67 -3.50
N HIS A 90 -3.05 -1.47 -3.05
CA HIS A 90 -3.80 -2.41 -3.87
C HIS A 90 -5.25 -1.94 -3.96
N ALA A 91 -5.73 -1.64 -5.15
CA ALA A 91 -7.09 -1.19 -5.39
C ALA A 91 -7.80 -2.13 -6.36
N THR A 92 -9.00 -2.57 -5.99
CA THR A 92 -9.89 -3.32 -6.88
C THR A 92 -11.08 -2.44 -7.23
N ILE A 93 -11.30 -2.25 -8.52
CA ILE A 93 -12.33 -1.41 -9.12
C ILE A 93 -13.21 -2.30 -10.00
N ILE A 94 -14.51 -2.13 -9.91
CA ILE A 94 -15.49 -2.90 -10.69
C ILE A 94 -16.08 -1.97 -11.75
N LYS A 95 -15.94 -2.32 -13.03
CA LYS A 95 -16.62 -1.62 -14.13
C LYS A 95 -18.13 -1.81 -13.99
N PRO A 96 -18.95 -0.76 -14.19
CA PRO A 96 -20.40 -0.89 -14.23
C PRO A 96 -20.89 -1.77 -15.39
N ARG A 97 -20.12 -1.85 -16.48
CA ARG A 97 -20.42 -2.62 -17.68
C ARG A 97 -19.14 -3.17 -18.32
N PRO A 98 -19.14 -4.40 -18.89
CA PRO A 98 -17.92 -5.03 -19.41
C PRO A 98 -17.28 -4.28 -20.59
N ASP A 99 -18.10 -3.59 -21.38
CA ASP A 99 -17.71 -2.87 -22.58
C ASP A 99 -17.36 -1.39 -22.33
N MET A 100 -17.24 -0.98 -21.05
CA MET A 100 -16.80 0.37 -20.70
C MET A 100 -15.36 0.59 -21.18
N THR A 101 -15.19 1.65 -21.96
CA THR A 101 -13.93 2.06 -22.57
C THR A 101 -13.04 2.81 -21.58
N TYR A 102 -11.75 2.86 -21.86
CA TYR A 102 -10.74 3.58 -21.08
C TYR A 102 -11.11 5.06 -20.87
N ASP A 103 -11.66 5.73 -21.89
CA ASP A 103 -12.05 7.14 -21.79
C ASP A 103 -13.25 7.34 -20.84
N GLU A 104 -14.20 6.40 -20.85
CA GLU A 104 -15.34 6.38 -19.93
C GLU A 104 -14.94 6.06 -18.48
N MET A 105 -13.81 5.38 -18.27
CA MET A 105 -13.29 5.10 -16.93
C MET A 105 -12.80 6.35 -16.20
N GLY A 106 -12.61 7.48 -16.89
CA GLY A 106 -12.33 8.77 -16.27
C GLY A 106 -10.96 8.88 -15.59
N ILE A 107 -9.95 8.21 -16.13
CA ILE A 107 -8.55 8.32 -15.67
C ILE A 107 -7.64 8.74 -16.83
N ILE A 108 -6.59 9.48 -16.50
CA ILE A 108 -5.51 9.81 -17.44
C ILE A 108 -4.21 9.32 -16.83
N VAL A 109 -3.44 8.54 -17.58
CA VAL A 109 -2.09 8.11 -17.19
C VAL A 109 -1.05 8.81 -18.03
N TRP A 110 0.16 8.93 -17.50
CA TRP A 110 1.31 9.47 -18.22
C TRP A 110 2.56 8.64 -17.95
N TYR A 111 3.57 8.76 -18.81
CA TYR A 111 4.85 8.09 -18.62
C TYR A 111 5.97 9.11 -18.42
N TRP A 112 6.54 9.14 -17.21
CA TRP A 112 7.69 9.97 -16.88
C TRP A 112 8.76 9.14 -16.16
N GLY A 113 9.47 8.33 -16.95
CA GLY A 113 10.38 7.30 -16.44
C GLY A 113 9.65 6.07 -15.88
N VAL A 114 8.45 6.27 -15.33
CA VAL A 114 7.49 5.26 -14.88
C VAL A 114 6.07 5.64 -15.29
N LEU A 115 5.16 4.67 -15.31
CA LEU A 115 3.73 4.91 -15.59
C LEU A 115 3.03 5.37 -14.31
N CYS A 116 2.34 6.52 -14.34
CA CYS A 116 1.60 7.03 -13.19
C CYS A 116 0.21 7.53 -13.57
N PHE A 117 -0.68 7.60 -12.58
CA PHE A 117 -1.90 8.40 -12.71
C PHE A 117 -1.55 9.89 -12.81
N LYS A 118 -2.00 10.54 -13.88
CA LYS A 118 -1.91 11.98 -14.08
C LYS A 118 -3.15 12.68 -13.53
N GLU A 119 -4.33 12.13 -13.80
CA GLU A 119 -5.62 12.72 -13.41
C GLU A 119 -6.62 11.59 -13.13
N ILE A 120 -7.45 11.79 -12.11
CA ILE A 120 -8.61 10.94 -11.81
C ILE A 120 -9.83 11.87 -11.72
N LYS A 121 -10.77 11.73 -12.66
CA LYS A 121 -11.96 12.60 -12.70
C LYS A 121 -12.86 12.32 -11.51
N GLU A 122 -13.47 13.37 -10.95
CA GLU A 122 -14.34 13.28 -9.77
C GLU A 122 -15.62 12.47 -10.00
N ASP A 123 -16.08 12.36 -11.25
CA ASP A 123 -17.26 11.60 -11.66
C ASP A 123 -16.93 10.20 -12.20
N SER A 124 -15.66 9.77 -12.08
CA SER A 124 -15.18 8.49 -12.60
C SER A 124 -15.48 7.31 -11.68
N ILE A 125 -15.38 6.10 -12.23
CA ILE A 125 -15.44 4.85 -11.42
C ILE A 125 -14.26 4.74 -10.43
N PHE A 126 -13.22 5.56 -10.60
CA PHE A 126 -12.03 5.61 -9.76
C PHE A 126 -12.11 6.70 -8.67
N ALA A 127 -13.11 7.60 -8.71
CA ALA A 127 -13.20 8.77 -7.83
C ALA A 127 -13.22 8.42 -6.34
N ASN A 128 -13.89 7.32 -5.98
CA ASN A 128 -13.97 6.83 -4.60
C ASN A 128 -12.91 5.76 -4.27
N SER A 129 -11.97 5.50 -5.17
CA SER A 129 -10.90 4.54 -4.92
C SER A 129 -9.84 5.13 -4.01
N ILE A 130 -8.99 4.27 -3.45
CA ILE A 130 -7.84 4.71 -2.66
C ILE A 130 -6.69 5.23 -3.51
N LEU A 131 -6.77 5.13 -4.84
CA LEU A 131 -5.76 5.58 -5.78
C LEU A 131 -5.73 7.11 -5.85
N ARG A 132 -4.57 7.66 -6.17
CA ARG A 132 -4.34 9.10 -6.23
C ARG A 132 -3.51 9.44 -7.45
N GLU A 133 -3.61 10.69 -7.88
CA GLU A 133 -2.65 11.25 -8.83
C GLU A 133 -1.22 11.04 -8.33
N THR A 134 -0.29 10.87 -9.28
CA THR A 134 1.14 10.57 -9.09
C THR A 134 1.49 9.18 -8.58
N ASP A 135 0.50 8.35 -8.20
CA ASP A 135 0.74 6.94 -7.87
C ASP A 135 1.38 6.23 -9.05
N HIS A 136 2.51 5.55 -8.81
CA HIS A 136 3.23 4.77 -9.82
C HIS A 136 2.56 3.42 -9.99
N ILE A 137 2.03 3.14 -11.17
CA ILE A 137 1.37 1.89 -11.52
C ILE A 137 2.41 0.79 -11.68
N ILE A 138 2.33 -0.24 -10.84
CA ILE A 138 3.23 -1.39 -10.84
C ILE A 138 2.65 -2.55 -11.65
N SER A 139 1.35 -2.83 -11.49
CA SER A 139 0.67 -3.87 -12.26
C SER A 139 -0.83 -3.65 -12.34
N VAL A 140 -1.46 -4.29 -13.32
CA VAL A 140 -2.90 -4.38 -13.51
C VAL A 140 -3.28 -5.83 -13.77
N ASN A 141 -4.18 -6.42 -12.97
CA ASN A 141 -4.59 -7.83 -13.03
C ASN A 141 -3.39 -8.78 -13.26
N ASP A 142 -2.38 -8.66 -12.40
CA ASP A 142 -1.12 -9.43 -12.46
C ASP A 142 -0.22 -9.19 -13.69
N ILE A 143 -0.61 -8.31 -14.60
CA ILE A 143 0.23 -7.86 -15.72
C ILE A 143 1.12 -6.72 -15.23
N SER A 144 2.44 -6.92 -15.31
CA SER A 144 3.42 -5.89 -14.99
C SER A 144 3.26 -4.65 -15.87
N ALA A 145 3.26 -3.47 -15.25
CA ALA A 145 3.25 -2.18 -15.91
C ALA A 145 4.67 -1.60 -16.10
N ASP A 146 5.73 -2.36 -15.79
CA ASP A 146 7.11 -1.91 -16.02
C ASP A 146 7.34 -1.60 -17.51
N LYS A 147 7.78 -0.36 -17.78
CA LYS A 147 7.97 0.19 -19.15
C LYS A 147 6.71 0.16 -20.03
N MET A 148 5.53 -0.02 -19.43
CA MET A 148 4.28 0.02 -20.16
C MET A 148 3.99 1.45 -20.62
N LYS A 149 3.71 1.61 -21.91
CA LYS A 149 3.29 2.90 -22.46
C LYS A 149 1.81 3.16 -22.17
N PRO A 150 1.38 4.44 -22.06
CA PRO A 150 -0.02 4.79 -21.82
C PRO A 150 -1.02 4.12 -22.76
N GLU A 151 -0.68 3.97 -24.04
CA GLU A 151 -1.58 3.37 -25.04
C GLU A 151 -1.76 1.86 -24.79
N ASN A 152 -0.69 1.18 -24.37
CA ASN A 152 -0.76 -0.23 -24.00
C ASN A 152 -1.55 -0.43 -22.71
N PHE A 153 -1.41 0.49 -21.74
CA PHE A 153 -2.19 0.47 -20.51
C PHE A 153 -3.70 0.64 -20.81
N ALA A 154 -4.05 1.61 -21.66
CA ALA A 154 -5.43 1.82 -22.09
C ALA A 154 -6.00 0.58 -22.80
N ARG A 155 -5.21 -0.06 -23.67
CA ARG A 155 -5.59 -1.31 -24.33
C ARG A 155 -5.85 -2.44 -23.32
N VAL A 156 -4.96 -2.62 -22.35
CA VAL A 156 -5.14 -3.64 -21.29
C VAL A 156 -6.45 -3.38 -20.54
N LEU A 157 -6.71 -2.15 -20.10
CA LEU A 157 -7.96 -1.84 -19.38
C LEU A 157 -9.22 -2.05 -20.22
N ASN A 158 -9.18 -1.78 -21.52
CA ASN A 158 -10.29 -2.06 -22.43
C ASN A 158 -10.59 -3.55 -22.56
N GLU A 159 -9.55 -4.40 -22.53
CA GLU A 159 -9.70 -5.86 -22.68
C GLU A 159 -10.14 -6.56 -21.38
N LEU A 160 -9.96 -5.91 -20.22
CA LEU A 160 -10.45 -6.46 -18.94
C LEU A 160 -11.99 -6.48 -18.90
N PRO A 161 -12.62 -7.54 -18.36
CA PRO A 161 -14.07 -7.65 -18.34
C PRO A 161 -14.69 -6.66 -17.36
N LEU A 162 -14.81 -7.03 -16.08
CA LEU A 162 -15.46 -6.21 -15.06
C LEU A 162 -14.50 -5.80 -13.94
N GLU A 163 -13.63 -6.70 -13.50
CA GLU A 163 -12.76 -6.45 -12.35
C GLU A 163 -11.39 -5.96 -12.79
N ILE A 164 -10.99 -4.81 -12.24
CA ILE A 164 -9.69 -4.18 -12.44
C ILE A 164 -8.99 -4.11 -11.08
N THR A 165 -7.93 -4.86 -10.93
CA THR A 165 -7.04 -4.86 -9.77
C THR A 165 -5.75 -4.15 -10.14
N ILE A 166 -5.48 -3.01 -9.52
CA ILE A 166 -4.29 -2.20 -9.76
C ILE A 166 -3.43 -2.20 -8.51
N VAL A 167 -2.15 -2.52 -8.69
CA VAL A 167 -1.12 -2.36 -7.67
C VAL A 167 -0.32 -1.12 -8.01
N VAL A 168 -0.27 -0.16 -7.09
CA VAL A 168 0.52 1.05 -7.24
C VAL A 168 1.53 1.19 -6.12
N ARG A 169 2.59 1.91 -6.43
CA ARG A 169 3.60 2.38 -5.49
C ARG A 169 3.40 3.87 -5.25
N ARG A 170 3.10 4.23 -4.00
CA ARG A 170 2.90 5.61 -3.55
C ARG A 170 4.12 6.11 -2.81
N ALA A 171 4.78 7.13 -3.35
CA ALA A 171 5.92 7.76 -2.68
C ALA A 171 5.48 8.50 -1.40
N LYS A 172 6.17 8.28 -0.29
CA LYS A 172 5.85 8.88 1.02
C LYS A 172 6.15 10.38 1.07
N GLN A 173 7.04 10.86 0.21
CA GLN A 173 7.36 12.27 0.05
C GLN A 173 7.37 12.61 -1.44
N ARG A 174 6.42 13.44 -1.90
CA ARG A 174 6.67 14.29 -3.06
C ARG A 174 5.85 15.58 -3.02
N TRP A 175 6.54 16.59 -3.55
CA TRP A 175 6.18 17.98 -3.82
C TRP A 175 4.68 18.28 -3.92
N PHE A 176 4.21 19.24 -3.12
CA PHE A 176 2.88 19.87 -3.23
C PHE A 176 2.83 20.97 -4.30
N GLY A 177 3.84 21.08 -5.18
CA GLY A 177 3.78 22.04 -6.27
C GLY A 177 2.81 21.52 -7.32
N GLY A 178 1.67 22.19 -7.45
CA GLY A 178 0.70 21.91 -8.49
C GLY A 178 1.33 21.99 -9.87
N PHE A 179 0.85 21.15 -10.79
CA PHE A 179 1.12 21.28 -12.20
C PHE A 179 0.25 22.44 -12.72
N ASN A 180 0.75 23.67 -12.59
CA ASN A 180 0.21 24.82 -13.31
C ASN A 180 0.66 24.79 -14.77
#